data_AF-A0A0C2BGN8-F1
#
_entry.id   AF-A0A0C2BGN8-F1
#
_cell.length_a   1.000
_cell.length_b   1.000
_cell.length_c   1.000
_cell.angle_alpha   90.00
_cell.angle_beta   90.00
_cell.angle_gamma   90.00
#
_symmetry.space_group_name_H-M   'P 1'
#
loop_
_entity.id
_entity.type
_entity.pdbx_description
1 polymer ?
#
loop_
_entity_poly.entity_id
_entity_poly.type
_entity_poly.pdbx_seq_one_letter_code
_entity_poly.pdbx_strand_id
1 'polypeptide(L)'
;ARRQLGDIYGFGIIMYEIIFRALPFPDTTDITALVESVKDGSKVVKPQIQSNKVLNMDLTNLIADCWNGTPEMRPSLRRIKLNVETYLKV
;
A
#
# COMPACT_ATOMS: atom_id res chain seq x y z
N ALA A 1 15.27 -8.00 -7.69
CA ALA A 1 14.86 -7.99 -6.27
C ALA A 1 14.39 -6.62 -5.80
N ARG A 2 15.27 -5.64 -5.49
CA ARG A 2 14.83 -4.34 -4.93
C ARG A 2 13.82 -3.55 -5.79
N ARG A 3 14.00 -3.52 -7.13
CA ARG A 3 13.02 -2.92 -8.05
C ARG A 3 11.63 -3.56 -7.93
N GLN A 4 11.57 -4.90 -7.96
CA GLN A 4 10.31 -5.65 -7.82
C GLN A 4 9.60 -5.35 -6.49
N LEU A 5 10.34 -5.21 -5.38
CA LEU A 5 9.74 -4.84 -4.10
C LEU A 5 9.21 -3.40 -4.09
N GLY A 6 9.82 -2.51 -4.88
CA GLY A 6 9.28 -1.18 -5.19
C GLY A 6 8.00 -1.25 -6.02
N ASP A 7 7.94 -2.14 -7.01
CA ASP A 7 6.73 -2.35 -7.82
C ASP A 7 5.57 -2.86 -6.94
N ILE A 8 5.84 -3.74 -5.97
CA ILE A 8 4.84 -4.19 -4.99
C ILE A 8 4.31 -3.03 -4.12
N TYR A 9 5.20 -2.12 -3.70
CA TYR A 9 4.78 -0.91 -2.98
C TYR A 9 3.83 -0.07 -3.83
N GLY A 10 4.24 0.26 -5.06
CA GLY A 10 3.42 1.04 -5.98
C GLY A 10 2.08 0.37 -6.30
N PHE A 11 2.09 -0.95 -6.46
CA PHE A 11 0.87 -1.74 -6.67
C PHE A 11 -0.08 -1.64 -5.48
N GLY A 12 0.42 -1.70 -4.24
CA GLY A 12 -0.36 -1.48 -3.02
C GLY A 12 -1.06 -0.13 -2.99
N ILE A 13 -0.35 0.94 -3.40
CA ILE A 13 -0.91 2.29 -3.52
C ILE A 13 -2.05 2.31 -4.55
N ILE A 14 -1.83 1.74 -5.74
CA ILE A 14 -2.86 1.70 -6.80
C ILE A 14 -4.08 0.90 -6.35
N MET A 15 -3.88 -0.26 -5.71
CA MET A 15 -4.99 -1.06 -5.15
C MET A 15 -5.82 -0.24 -4.16
N TYR A 16 -5.15 0.49 -3.26
CA TYR A 16 -5.81 1.38 -2.32
C TYR A 16 -6.66 2.43 -3.05
N GLU A 17 -6.10 3.13 -4.03
CA GLU A 17 -6.81 4.19 -4.76
C GLU A 17 -8.05 3.64 -5.48
N ILE A 18 -7.97 2.44 -6.06
CA ILE A 18 -9.09 1.79 -6.74
C ILE A 18 -10.18 1.40 -5.73
N ILE A 19 -9.80 0.76 -4.62
CA ILE A 19 -10.73 0.20 -3.64
C ILE A 19 -11.40 1.32 -2.85
N PHE A 20 -10.65 2.29 -2.36
CA PHE A 20 -11.16 3.36 -1.50
C PHE A 20 -11.65 4.57 -2.30
N ARG A 21 -11.31 4.68 -3.59
CA ARG A 21 -11.61 5.85 -4.44
C ARG A 21 -11.11 7.16 -3.81
N ALA A 22 -9.93 7.08 -3.19
CA ALA A 22 -9.32 8.16 -2.45
C ALA A 22 -7.79 8.08 -2.54
N LEU A 23 -7.12 9.19 -2.26
CA LEU A 23 -5.66 9.24 -2.21
C LEU A 23 -5.12 8.64 -0.89
N PRO A 24 -3.97 7.96 -0.92
CA PRO A 24 -3.37 7.27 0.24
C PRO A 24 -2.90 8.21 1.35
N PHE A 25 -2.70 9.48 1.02
CA PHE A 25 -2.25 10.53 1.93
C PHE A 25 -3.31 11.64 1.98
N PRO A 26 -3.57 12.24 3.17
CA PRO A 26 -4.47 13.38 3.29
C PRO A 26 -4.03 14.56 2.40
N ASP A 27 -4.98 15.35 1.92
CA ASP A 27 -4.69 16.54 1.10
C ASP A 27 -3.82 17.59 1.83
N THR A 28 -3.77 17.54 3.16
CA THR A 28 -2.92 18.39 4.00
C THR A 28 -1.46 17.93 4.06
N THR A 29 -1.12 16.82 3.41
CA THR A 29 0.24 16.27 3.42
C THR A 29 1.16 17.12 2.55
N ASP A 30 2.23 17.66 3.13
CA ASP A 30 3.33 18.23 2.37
C ASP A 30 4.11 17.11 1.67
N ILE A 31 3.86 16.95 0.37
CA ILE A 31 4.47 15.90 -0.46
C ILE A 31 5.98 16.09 -0.59
N THR A 32 6.47 17.34 -0.59
CA THR A 32 7.92 17.60 -0.70
C THR A 32 8.63 17.13 0.55
N ALA A 33 8.15 17.55 1.72
CA ALA A 33 8.71 17.13 3.00
C ALA A 33 8.59 15.61 3.21
N LEU A 34 7.48 15.01 2.75
CA LEU A 34 7.29 13.56 2.73
C LEU A 34 8.39 12.86 1.91
N VAL A 35 8.61 13.28 0.68
CA VAL A 35 9.62 12.68 -0.21
C VAL A 35 11.02 12.81 0.37
N GLU A 36 11.36 13.96 0.96
CA GLU A 36 12.63 14.16 1.65
C GLU A 36 12.81 13.19 2.81
N SER A 37 11.80 13.04 3.67
CA SER A 37 11.83 12.13 4.83
C SER A 37 11.89 10.63 4.47
N VAL A 38 11.44 10.28 3.26
CA VAL A 38 11.58 8.91 2.73
C VAL A 38 12.98 8.69 2.18
N LYS A 39 13.57 9.70 1.52
CA LYS A 39 14.93 9.63 0.96
C LYS A 39 16.01 9.54 2.04
N ASP A 40 15.86 10.28 3.12
CA ASP A 40 16.81 10.27 4.24
C ASP A 40 16.63 9.05 5.18
N GLY A 41 15.52 8.31 5.01
CA GLY A 41 15.18 7.16 5.84
C GLY A 41 14.75 7.49 7.27
N SER A 42 14.57 8.78 7.58
CA SER A 42 14.20 9.26 8.92
C SER A 42 12.76 8.90 9.29
N LYS A 43 11.89 8.70 8.30
CA LYS A 43 10.49 8.34 8.51
C LYS A 43 10.01 7.25 7.55
N VAL A 44 9.30 6.29 8.13
CA VAL A 44 8.43 5.39 7.37
C VAL A 44 7.03 5.98 7.40
N VAL A 45 6.70 6.78 6.37
CA VAL A 45 5.33 7.28 6.22
C VAL A 45 4.49 6.20 5.54
N LYS A 46 3.46 5.74 6.25
CA LYS A 46 2.54 4.73 5.77
C LYS A 46 1.23 5.42 5.33
N PRO A 47 0.70 5.06 4.15
CA PRO A 47 -0.66 5.42 3.77
C PRO A 47 -1.66 5.07 4.86
N GLN A 48 -2.73 5.87 4.97
CA GLN A 48 -3.80 5.59 5.91
C GLN A 48 -4.95 4.85 5.24
N ILE A 49 -5.29 3.70 5.82
CA ILE A 49 -6.50 2.98 5.43
C ILE A 49 -7.69 3.65 6.07
N GLN A 50 -8.60 4.17 5.24
CA GLN A 50 -9.82 4.80 5.73
C GLN A 50 -10.75 3.74 6.33
N SER A 51 -11.26 4.02 7.54
CA SER A 51 -12.18 3.15 8.26
C SER A 51 -13.63 3.24 7.76
N ASN A 52 -13.92 4.16 6.84
CA ASN A 52 -15.26 4.47 6.34
C ASN A 52 -15.83 3.41 5.38
N LYS A 53 -15.01 2.48 4.88
CA LYS A 53 -15.43 1.43 3.97
C LYS A 53 -15.31 0.06 4.64
N VAL A 54 -16.40 -0.70 4.65
CA VAL A 54 -16.40 -2.10 5.09
C VAL A 54 -15.72 -2.94 4.01
N LEU A 55 -14.41 -3.13 4.15
CA LEU A 55 -13.62 -4.05 3.33
C LEU A 55 -13.33 -5.32 4.14
N ASN A 56 -13.18 -6.46 3.45
CA ASN A 56 -12.66 -7.67 4.09
C ASN A 56 -11.30 -7.36 4.74
N MET A 57 -11.12 -7.77 5.99
CA MET A 57 -9.93 -7.49 6.79
C MET A 57 -8.64 -8.03 6.16
N ASP A 58 -8.70 -9.18 5.48
CA ASP A 58 -7.55 -9.78 4.80
C ASP A 58 -7.11 -8.94 3.60
N LEU A 59 -8.05 -8.36 2.85
CA LEU A 59 -7.73 -7.47 1.74
C LEU A 59 -7.14 -6.15 2.23
N THR A 60 -7.66 -5.61 3.33
CA THR A 60 -7.08 -4.45 4.02
C THR A 60 -5.64 -4.71 4.47
N ASN A 61 -5.41 -5.87 5.11
CA ASN A 61 -4.09 -6.28 5.57
C ASN A 61 -3.14 -6.52 4.39
N LEU A 62 -3.61 -7.10 3.29
CA LEU A 62 -2.82 -7.30 2.08
C LEU A 62 -2.31 -5.97 1.51
N ILE A 63 -3.19 -4.96 1.42
CA ILE A 63 -2.82 -3.63 0.96
C ILE A 63 -1.77 -3.02 1.91
N ALA A 64 -1.98 -3.13 3.22
CA ALA A 64 -1.02 -2.66 4.23
C ALA A 64 0.35 -3.36 4.12
N ASP A 65 0.37 -4.66 3.85
CA ASP A 65 1.58 -5.46 3.66
C ASP A 65 2.38 -4.99 2.42
N CYS A 66 1.72 -4.48 1.38
CA CYS A 66 2.38 -4.02 0.15
C CYS A 66 3.32 -2.84 0.37
N TRP A 67 2.99 -1.93 1.30
CA TRP A 67 3.83 -0.79 1.65
C TRP A 67 4.61 -0.98 2.95
N ASN A 68 4.97 -2.22 3.30
CA ASN A 68 5.79 -2.50 4.47
C ASN A 68 7.13 -1.71 4.39
N GLY A 69 7.53 -1.15 5.54
CA GLY A 69 8.78 -0.40 5.68
C GLY A 69 10.01 -1.27 5.46
N THR A 70 9.92 -2.58 5.76
CA THR A 70 10.92 -3.59 5.41
C THR A 70 10.55 -4.19 4.05
N PRO A 71 11.31 -3.91 2.96
CA PRO A 71 10.95 -4.36 1.62
C PRO A 71 10.74 -5.87 1.50
N GLU A 72 11.53 -6.66 2.21
CA GLU A 72 11.51 -8.13 2.17
C GLU A 72 10.24 -8.72 2.80
N MET A 73 9.55 -7.93 3.64
CA MET A 73 8.27 -8.33 4.25
C MET A 73 7.08 -8.06 3.34
N ARG A 74 7.29 -7.39 2.20
CA ARG A 74 6.23 -7.13 1.22
C ARG A 74 5.82 -8.46 0.55
N PRO A 75 4.53 -8.65 0.22
CA PRO A 75 4.04 -9.90 -0.32
C PRO A 75 4.55 -10.12 -1.75
N SER A 76 4.65 -11.38 -2.16
CA SER A 76 4.89 -11.70 -3.56
C SER A 76 3.65 -11.38 -4.40
N LEU A 77 3.86 -11.05 -5.68
CA LEU A 77 2.77 -10.83 -6.63
C LEU A 77 1.82 -12.05 -6.72
N ARG A 78 2.36 -13.27 -6.55
CA ARG A 78 1.57 -14.49 -6.49
C ARG A 78 0.61 -14.50 -5.30
N ARG A 79 1.06 -14.09 -4.10
CA ARG A 79 0.20 -13.97 -2.91
C ARG A 79 -0.88 -12.90 -3.13
N ILE A 80 -0.51 -11.76 -3.71
CA ILE A 80 -1.45 -10.68 -4.03
C ILE A 80 -2.56 -11.19 -4.96
N LYS A 81 -2.17 -11.81 -6.09
CA LYS A 81 -3.13 -12.36 -7.06
C LYS A 81 -4.12 -13.32 -6.42
N LEU A 82 -3.65 -14.28 -5.63
CA LEU A 82 -4.51 -15.27 -4.97
C LEU A 82 -5.53 -14.60 -4.02
N ASN A 83 -5.12 -13.60 -3.25
CA ASN A 83 -6.02 -12.87 -2.35
C ASN A 83 -7.05 -12.06 -3.14
N VAL A 84 -6.61 -11.35 -4.19
CA VAL A 84 -7.52 -10.59 -5.05
C VAL A 84 -8.58 -11.50 -5.68
N GLU A 85 -8.19 -12.64 -6.24
CA GLU A 85 -9.13 -13.63 -6.81
C GLU A 85 -10.10 -14.16 -5.76
N THR A 86 -9.61 -14.41 -4.53
CA THR A 86 -10.44 -14.93 -3.43
C THR A 86 -11.50 -13.93 -2.97
N TYR A 87 -11.12 -12.66 -2.79
CA TYR A 87 -11.98 -11.67 -2.11
C TYR A 87 -12.74 -10.74 -3.06
N LEU A 88 -12.25 -10.50 -4.27
CA LEU A 88 -12.87 -9.55 -5.20
C LEU A 88 -13.77 -10.21 -6.25
N LYS A 89 -13.87 -11.55 -6.31
CA LYS A 89 -14.75 -12.32 -7.21
C LYS A 89 -14.93 -11.67 -8.59
N VAL A 90 -13.80 -11.29 -9.21
CA VAL A 90 -13.72 -10.81 -10.59
C VAL A 90 -13.56 -11.97 -11.56
#